data_AF-A0A950SG58-F1
#
_entry.id   AF-A0A950SG58-F1
#
_cell.length_a   1.000
_cell.length_b   1.000
_cell.length_c   1.000
_cell.angle_alpha   90.00
_cell.angle_beta   90.00
_cell.angle_gamma   90.00
#
_symmetry.space_group_name_H-M   'P 1'
#
loop_
_entity.id
_entity.type
_entity.pdbx_description
1 polymer ?
#
loop_
_entity_poly.entity_id
_entity_poly.type
_entity_poly.pdbx_seq_one_letter_code
_entity_poly.pdbx_strand_id
1 'polypeptide(L)'
;MNALLRPLVALLPLLTAVPVLAQNFYEARFQSGVVDFNRGAYARAADELRVAAFGRVDDIPSYITAEVYLAVANDRLEHAEDARTAALKVLQAERITPSYAALKLPPDVRTSFEQLLPAYLTRDQLANVPAFARFAPQAPAVQSGAPRPSRHTAIVPTPTKQPNVAVTAPRNDNKVEQQPPQPALDYGRLALERVAAGDEAGARRYADLAFASDDTNPNAHAALAQIARAHNTWSEVAEHYAIVRTRRHLTDDETAAYLIALVKIGRVADAMGVRRTASNAVLTRPDVRDALQSIEPKPAPQPPASQPPAPQPPAPQPIAPQPQPIAPQPIAPQPIAPQPVAPQPVAPSPVPQPQRPTPSVTPAPVPAPIVPAPVPQQTEPTEPVADQIAAAEQMATAGNIVGARTELRRIALLPNLQRSDRQALARALSQTALYAESSAQYRKTYPLKAGEETHMFYEAVNRFELGDYSLARQLITRALPALPQTPAILAYRDRIMAQQ
;
A
#
# COMPACT_ATOMS: atom_id res chain seq x y z
N MET A 1 13.04 -26.39 -59.21
CA MET A 1 13.95 -26.71 -58.09
C MET A 1 14.48 -25.47 -57.35
N ASN A 2 13.74 -24.34 -57.25
CA ASN A 2 14.18 -23.14 -56.49
C ASN A 2 12.99 -22.23 -56.12
N ALA A 3 12.18 -22.58 -55.11
CA ALA A 3 11.07 -21.71 -54.67
C ALA A 3 10.61 -21.89 -53.19
N LEU A 4 11.41 -22.48 -52.30
CA LEU A 4 10.94 -22.88 -50.96
C LEU A 4 11.87 -22.47 -49.79
N LEU A 5 12.63 -21.38 -49.93
CA LEU A 5 13.65 -21.00 -48.93
C LEU A 5 13.66 -19.48 -48.64
N ARG A 6 12.50 -18.86 -48.44
CA ARG A 6 12.42 -17.40 -48.17
C ARG A 6 11.49 -16.84 -47.08
N PRO A 7 10.81 -17.59 -46.18
CA PRO A 7 10.05 -16.95 -45.11
C PRO A 7 10.65 -17.08 -43.70
N LEU A 8 11.97 -17.29 -43.53
CA LEU A 8 12.56 -17.52 -42.19
C LEU A 8 13.45 -16.39 -41.64
N VAL A 9 13.51 -15.22 -42.30
CA VAL A 9 14.37 -14.09 -41.87
C VAL A 9 13.58 -12.91 -41.25
N ALA A 10 12.25 -12.96 -41.25
CA ALA A 10 11.43 -11.81 -40.84
C ALA A 10 10.92 -11.83 -39.38
N LEU A 11 11.31 -12.80 -38.54
CA LEU A 11 10.71 -13.02 -37.21
C LEU A 11 11.73 -12.93 -36.06
N LEU A 12 12.75 -12.05 -36.20
CA LEU A 12 13.81 -11.85 -35.20
C LEU A 12 14.01 -10.42 -34.62
N PRO A 13 13.11 -9.41 -34.75
CA PRO A 13 13.36 -8.11 -34.09
C PRO A 13 12.52 -7.83 -32.82
N LEU A 14 11.74 -8.77 -32.27
CA LEU A 14 10.83 -8.48 -31.14
C LEU A 14 11.36 -8.79 -29.73
N LEU A 15 12.62 -9.25 -29.58
CA LEU A 15 13.19 -9.61 -28.27
C LEU A 15 14.08 -8.53 -27.61
N THR A 16 14.25 -7.35 -28.20
CA THR A 16 15.14 -6.30 -27.65
C THR A 16 14.42 -5.19 -26.87
N ALA A 17 13.11 -5.27 -26.65
CA ALA A 17 12.34 -4.17 -26.03
C ALA A 17 12.31 -4.16 -24.48
N VAL A 18 12.75 -5.24 -23.82
CA VAL A 18 12.74 -5.34 -22.34
C VAL A 18 13.75 -4.42 -21.62
N PRO A 19 15.00 -4.20 -22.07
CA PRO A 19 15.96 -3.40 -21.31
C PRO A 19 15.57 -1.91 -21.21
N VAL A 20 14.85 -1.38 -22.20
CA VAL A 20 14.46 0.04 -22.23
C VAL A 20 13.47 0.39 -21.10
N LEU A 21 12.58 -0.53 -20.74
CA LEU A 21 11.59 -0.29 -19.69
C LEU A 21 12.21 -0.31 -18.29
N ALA A 22 13.18 -1.19 -18.04
CA ALA A 22 13.89 -1.23 -16.76
C ALA A 22 14.74 0.03 -16.55
N GLN A 23 15.41 0.51 -17.60
CA GLN A 23 16.23 1.71 -17.52
C GLN A 23 15.42 2.96 -17.15
N ASN A 24 14.19 3.09 -17.68
CA ASN A 24 13.29 4.19 -17.34
C ASN A 24 12.85 4.17 -15.86
N PHE A 25 12.67 2.99 -15.26
CA PHE A 25 12.31 2.87 -13.85
C PHE A 25 13.43 3.41 -12.95
N TYR A 26 14.67 2.99 -13.17
CA TYR A 26 15.80 3.43 -12.34
C TYR A 26 16.17 4.90 -12.57
N GLU A 27 15.91 5.41 -13.78
CA GLU A 27 15.99 6.84 -14.05
C GLU A 27 14.98 7.62 -13.21
N ALA A 28 13.70 7.22 -13.24
CA ALA A 28 12.65 7.86 -12.45
C ALA A 28 12.96 7.82 -10.94
N ARG A 29 13.45 6.68 -10.43
CA ARG A 29 13.87 6.53 -9.03
C ARG A 29 15.00 7.48 -8.65
N PHE A 30 16.01 7.60 -9.52
CA PHE A 30 17.11 8.56 -9.29
C PHE A 30 16.60 10.00 -9.25
N GLN A 31 15.78 10.41 -10.22
CA GLN A 31 15.23 11.76 -10.28
C GLN A 31 14.39 12.06 -9.04
N SER A 32 13.54 11.12 -8.60
CA SER A 32 12.77 11.26 -7.36
C SER A 32 13.69 11.40 -6.15
N GLY A 33 14.71 10.56 -6.04
CA GLY A 33 15.70 10.62 -4.95
C GLY A 33 16.46 11.94 -4.89
N VAL A 34 16.85 12.50 -6.04
CA VAL A 34 17.50 13.82 -6.12
C VAL A 34 16.52 14.95 -5.73
N VAL A 35 15.26 14.88 -6.16
CA VAL A 35 14.23 15.85 -5.75
C VAL A 35 14.02 15.83 -4.25
N ASP A 36 13.91 14.65 -3.63
CA ASP A 36 13.75 14.51 -2.19
C ASP A 36 15.01 14.95 -1.43
N PHE A 37 16.19 14.66 -1.97
CA PHE A 37 17.47 15.13 -1.43
C PHE A 37 17.49 16.67 -1.36
N ASN A 38 17.16 17.34 -2.46
CA ASN A 38 17.14 18.80 -2.55
C ASN A 38 16.10 19.45 -1.64
N ARG A 39 15.05 18.72 -1.25
CA ARG A 39 14.03 19.15 -0.29
C ARG A 39 14.40 18.90 1.17
N GLY A 40 15.55 18.27 1.42
CA GLY A 40 15.96 17.86 2.77
C GLY A 40 15.22 16.62 3.29
N ALA A 41 14.46 15.91 2.44
CA ALA A 41 13.78 14.66 2.78
C ALA A 41 14.75 13.48 2.68
N TYR A 42 15.86 13.53 3.41
CA TYR A 42 17.01 12.64 3.22
C TYR A 42 16.68 11.15 3.40
N ALA A 43 15.74 10.80 4.29
CA ALA A 43 15.33 9.41 4.50
C ALA A 43 14.71 8.81 3.22
N ARG A 44 13.76 9.52 2.60
CA ARG A 44 13.15 9.10 1.33
C ARG A 44 14.16 9.11 0.20
N ALA A 45 14.99 10.17 0.14
CA ALA A 45 16.05 10.27 -0.84
C ALA A 45 16.97 9.03 -0.80
N ALA A 46 17.40 8.61 0.39
CA ALA A 46 18.27 7.45 0.56
C ALA A 46 17.63 6.15 0.04
N ASP A 47 16.33 5.95 0.26
CA ASP A 47 15.62 4.77 -0.24
C ASP A 47 15.52 4.76 -1.78
N GLU A 48 15.12 5.88 -2.37
CA GLU A 48 15.00 6.03 -3.82
C GLU A 48 16.36 5.89 -4.53
N LEU A 49 17.40 6.54 -3.98
CA LEU A 49 18.76 6.50 -4.52
C LEU A 49 19.39 5.12 -4.42
N ARG A 50 19.09 4.34 -3.37
CA ARG A 50 19.56 2.96 -3.22
C ARG A 50 18.99 2.06 -4.33
N VAL A 51 17.70 2.19 -4.62
CA VAL A 51 17.04 1.44 -5.72
C VAL A 51 17.61 1.89 -7.06
N ALA A 52 17.78 3.20 -7.26
CA ALA A 52 18.33 3.76 -8.49
C ALA A 52 19.77 3.30 -8.76
N ALA A 53 20.63 3.30 -7.73
CA ALA A 53 22.02 2.86 -7.85
C ALA A 53 22.10 1.41 -8.33
N PHE A 54 21.25 0.51 -7.81
CA PHE A 54 21.24 -0.89 -8.22
C PHE A 54 21.04 -1.06 -9.74
N GLY A 55 20.07 -0.36 -10.32
CA GLY A 55 19.79 -0.47 -11.75
C GLY A 55 20.69 0.38 -12.66
N ARG A 56 21.66 1.09 -12.09
CA ARG A 56 22.66 1.88 -12.83
C ARG A 56 24.05 1.25 -12.82
N VAL A 57 24.22 0.06 -12.24
CA VAL A 57 25.52 -0.64 -12.13
C VAL A 57 26.26 -0.78 -13.48
N ASP A 58 25.52 -0.93 -14.59
CA ASP A 58 26.11 -1.07 -15.92
C ASP A 58 26.55 0.28 -16.55
N ASP A 59 26.11 1.41 -16.00
CA ASP A 59 26.51 2.77 -16.39
C ASP A 59 27.26 3.45 -15.23
N ILE A 60 28.58 3.20 -15.15
CA ILE A 60 29.43 3.58 -14.02
C ILE A 60 29.29 5.08 -13.63
N PRO A 61 29.30 6.05 -14.55
CA PRO A 61 29.06 7.46 -14.21
C PRO A 61 27.72 7.71 -13.49
N SER A 62 26.64 7.11 -13.98
CA SER A 62 25.31 7.18 -13.36
C SER A 62 25.27 6.51 -12.00
N TYR A 63 25.93 5.36 -11.87
CA TYR A 63 26.07 4.63 -10.61
C TYR A 63 26.80 5.46 -9.55
N ILE A 64 27.97 6.01 -9.88
CA ILE A 64 28.75 6.86 -8.98
C ILE A 64 27.93 8.08 -8.56
N THR A 65 27.21 8.70 -9.50
CA THR A 65 26.34 9.84 -9.19
C THR A 65 25.29 9.48 -8.14
N ALA A 66 24.59 8.35 -8.29
CA ALA A 66 23.60 7.88 -7.31
C ALA A 66 24.21 7.56 -5.94
N GLU A 67 25.35 6.86 -5.89
CA GLU A 67 26.04 6.52 -4.65
C GLU A 67 26.63 7.76 -3.94
N VAL A 68 27.05 8.80 -4.69
CA VAL A 68 27.48 10.09 -4.11
C VAL A 68 26.32 10.76 -3.37
N TYR A 69 25.15 10.89 -4.02
CA TYR A 69 23.96 11.43 -3.35
C TYR A 69 23.54 10.58 -2.14
N LEU A 70 23.59 9.24 -2.28
CA LEU A 70 23.25 8.32 -1.20
C LEU A 70 24.19 8.45 0.00
N ALA A 71 25.49 8.61 -0.23
CA ALA A 71 26.48 8.82 0.83
C ALA A 71 26.20 10.11 1.60
N VAL A 72 25.94 11.21 0.88
CA VAL A 72 25.62 12.51 1.52
C VAL A 72 24.27 12.44 2.24
N ALA A 73 23.26 11.78 1.68
CA ALA A 73 21.96 11.62 2.33
C ALA A 73 22.09 10.86 3.67
N ASN A 74 22.84 9.77 3.69
CA ASN A 74 23.07 8.99 4.90
C ASN A 74 23.92 9.74 5.94
N ASP A 75 24.89 10.55 5.53
CA ASP A 75 25.63 11.45 6.43
C ASP A 75 24.68 12.44 7.12
N ARG A 76 23.75 13.06 6.37
CA ARG A 76 22.73 13.97 6.91
C ARG A 76 21.73 13.31 7.85
N LEU A 77 21.56 11.99 7.75
CA LEU A 77 20.73 11.17 8.64
C LEU A 77 21.50 10.62 9.85
N GLU A 78 22.79 10.94 9.97
CA GLU A 78 23.69 10.35 10.98
C GLU A 78 23.82 8.82 10.85
N HIS A 79 23.54 8.26 9.66
CA HIS A 79 23.69 6.84 9.33
C HIS A 79 25.13 6.55 8.88
N ALA A 80 26.07 6.63 9.82
CA ALA A 80 27.51 6.56 9.57
C ALA A 80 27.98 5.34 8.74
N GLU A 81 27.49 4.13 9.06
CA GLU A 81 27.91 2.91 8.35
C GLU A 81 27.35 2.84 6.92
N ASP A 82 26.14 3.36 6.70
CA ASP A 82 25.53 3.41 5.36
C ASP A 82 26.23 4.46 4.48
N ALA A 83 26.56 5.62 5.04
CA ALA A 83 27.34 6.66 4.37
C ALA A 83 28.72 6.14 3.96
N ARG A 84 29.41 5.45 4.88
CA ARG A 84 30.68 4.77 4.60
C ARG A 84 30.56 3.72 3.50
N THR A 85 29.51 2.90 3.54
CA THR A 85 29.28 1.84 2.55
C THR A 85 29.09 2.43 1.15
N ALA A 86 28.28 3.47 1.01
CA ALA A 86 28.09 4.18 -0.25
C ALA A 86 29.39 4.84 -0.74
N ALA A 87 30.15 5.49 0.15
CA ALA A 87 31.44 6.07 -0.19
C ALA A 87 32.47 5.02 -0.68
N LEU A 88 32.53 3.85 -0.04
CA LEU A 88 33.39 2.74 -0.47
C LEU A 88 33.04 2.25 -1.88
N LYS A 89 31.75 2.18 -2.21
CA LYS A 89 31.30 1.79 -3.54
C LYS A 89 31.68 2.82 -4.61
N VAL A 90 31.64 4.12 -4.30
CA VAL A 90 32.17 5.17 -5.19
C VAL A 90 33.66 4.95 -5.46
N LEU A 91 34.46 4.68 -4.42
CA LEU A 91 35.89 4.37 -4.59
C LEU A 91 36.11 3.11 -5.46
N GLN A 92 35.31 2.07 -5.27
CA GLN A 92 35.41 0.83 -6.07
C GLN A 92 35.08 1.09 -7.54
N ALA A 93 33.98 1.80 -7.82
CA ALA A 93 33.58 2.15 -9.18
C ALA A 93 34.61 3.06 -9.87
N GLU A 94 35.16 4.04 -9.15
CA GLU A 94 36.20 4.94 -9.67
C GLU A 94 37.51 4.20 -10.01
N ARG A 95 37.83 3.11 -9.30
CA ARG A 95 38.98 2.25 -9.64
C ARG A 95 38.76 1.46 -10.94
N ILE A 96 37.51 1.15 -11.28
CA ILE A 96 37.16 0.43 -12.52
C ILE A 96 37.16 1.41 -13.70
N THR A 97 36.51 2.56 -13.54
CA THR A 97 36.44 3.59 -14.58
C THR A 97 36.53 4.97 -13.95
N PRO A 98 37.72 5.63 -14.05
CA PRO A 98 37.95 6.95 -13.46
C PRO A 98 37.05 8.00 -14.13
N SER A 99 35.95 8.35 -13.48
CA SER A 99 34.91 9.21 -14.06
C SER A 99 34.41 10.29 -13.11
N TYR A 100 34.72 10.21 -11.81
CA TYR A 100 34.30 11.16 -10.77
C TYR A 100 34.60 12.63 -11.12
N ALA A 101 35.79 12.89 -11.66
CA ALA A 101 36.19 14.24 -12.07
C ALA A 101 35.31 14.82 -13.18
N ALA A 102 34.78 13.97 -14.07
CA ALA A 102 33.94 14.37 -15.19
C ALA A 102 32.44 14.43 -14.87
N LEU A 103 32.02 13.95 -13.68
CA LEU A 103 30.61 13.95 -13.29
C LEU A 103 30.05 15.37 -13.15
N LYS A 104 28.86 15.58 -13.70
CA LYS A 104 28.10 16.83 -13.58
C LYS A 104 27.33 16.90 -12.26
N LEU A 105 28.07 16.86 -11.16
CA LEU A 105 27.50 17.01 -9.80
C LEU A 105 27.30 18.49 -9.47
N PRO A 106 26.20 18.85 -8.77
CA PRO A 106 26.09 20.16 -8.14
C PRO A 106 27.31 20.44 -7.23
N PRO A 107 27.87 21.66 -7.22
CA PRO A 107 29.10 21.97 -6.48
C PRO A 107 28.99 21.68 -4.97
N ASP A 108 27.83 21.98 -4.38
CA ASP A 108 27.52 21.73 -2.97
C ASP A 108 27.47 20.24 -2.62
N VAL A 109 26.87 19.42 -3.47
CA VAL A 109 26.84 17.95 -3.32
C VAL A 109 28.25 17.39 -3.44
N ARG A 110 29.02 17.84 -4.44
CA ARG A 110 30.43 17.45 -4.62
C ARG A 110 31.27 17.81 -3.40
N THR A 111 31.18 19.04 -2.91
CA THR A 111 31.91 19.49 -1.72
C THR A 111 31.51 18.71 -0.48
N SER A 112 30.20 18.48 -0.27
CA SER A 112 29.72 17.68 0.88
C SER A 112 30.26 16.25 0.83
N PHE A 113 30.25 15.63 -0.34
CA PHE A 113 30.82 14.28 -0.52
C PHE A 113 32.34 14.27 -0.32
N GLU A 114 33.08 15.24 -0.81
CA GLU A 114 34.54 15.27 -0.60
C GLU A 114 34.91 15.50 0.88
N GLN A 115 34.10 16.27 1.61
CA GLN A 115 34.30 16.53 3.05
C GLN A 115 34.02 15.30 3.93
N LEU A 116 33.09 14.42 3.54
CA LEU A 116 32.78 13.22 4.33
C LEU A 116 33.83 12.11 4.17
N LEU A 117 34.61 12.10 3.08
CA LEU A 117 35.57 11.02 2.79
C LEU A 117 36.58 10.78 3.92
N PRO A 118 37.29 11.81 4.47
CA PRO A 118 38.24 11.58 5.56
C PRO A 118 37.60 11.13 6.88
N ALA A 119 36.31 11.41 7.08
CA ALA A 119 35.58 11.00 8.28
C ALA A 119 35.21 9.51 8.26
N TYR A 120 34.92 8.97 7.07
CA TYR A 120 34.41 7.60 6.92
C TYR A 120 35.40 6.59 6.34
N LEU A 121 36.51 7.04 5.76
CA LEU A 121 37.47 6.16 5.07
C LEU A 121 38.87 6.30 5.65
N THR A 122 39.68 5.25 5.49
CA THR A 122 41.08 5.27 5.94
C THR A 122 41.97 5.98 4.93
N ARG A 123 43.15 6.42 5.41
CA ARG A 123 44.21 6.97 4.56
C ARG A 123 44.53 6.07 3.38
N ASP A 124 44.69 4.77 3.62
CA ASP A 124 45.04 3.80 2.58
C ASP A 124 43.93 3.64 1.54
N GLN A 125 42.66 3.67 1.96
CA GLN A 125 41.52 3.59 1.03
C GLN A 125 41.51 4.78 0.07
N LEU A 126 41.74 5.99 0.58
CA LEU A 126 41.76 7.22 -0.23
C LEU A 126 43.01 7.33 -1.10
N ALA A 127 44.18 6.95 -0.59
CA ALA A 127 45.44 7.03 -1.33
C ALA A 127 45.45 6.12 -2.57
N ASN A 128 44.70 5.03 -2.55
CA ASN A 128 44.62 4.06 -3.65
C ASN A 128 43.70 4.49 -4.81
N VAL A 129 43.05 5.66 -4.73
CA VAL A 129 42.17 6.18 -5.79
C VAL A 129 42.63 7.58 -6.20
N PRO A 130 43.19 7.79 -7.41
CA PRO A 130 43.80 9.06 -7.79
C PRO A 130 42.90 10.30 -7.61
N ALA A 131 41.60 10.18 -7.90
CA ALA A 131 40.64 11.26 -7.71
C ALA A 131 40.50 11.73 -6.25
N PHE A 132 40.78 10.85 -5.29
CA PHE A 132 40.59 11.09 -3.86
C PHE A 132 41.89 11.10 -3.04
N ALA A 133 43.04 10.81 -3.66
CA ALA A 133 44.33 10.73 -2.97
C ALA A 133 44.71 12.00 -2.20
N ARG A 134 44.27 13.18 -2.69
CA ARG A 134 44.46 14.48 -2.01
C ARG A 134 43.80 14.56 -0.62
N PHE A 135 42.81 13.73 -0.34
CA PHE A 135 42.10 13.69 0.95
C PHE A 135 42.73 12.71 1.95
N ALA A 136 43.62 11.81 1.50
CA ALA A 136 44.25 10.80 2.33
C ALA A 136 45.04 11.36 3.56
N PRO A 137 45.73 12.51 3.50
CA PRO A 137 46.41 13.07 4.67
C PRO A 137 45.47 13.44 5.83
N GLN A 138 44.21 13.73 5.53
CA GLN A 138 43.19 14.13 6.51
C GLN A 138 42.51 12.91 7.17
N ALA A 139 42.64 11.73 6.57
CA ALA A 139 42.01 10.51 7.05
C ALA A 139 42.85 9.80 8.12
N PRO A 140 42.21 9.05 9.03
CA PRO A 140 42.90 8.24 10.03
C PRO A 140 43.69 7.10 9.36
N ALA A 141 44.85 6.75 9.94
CA ALA A 141 45.70 5.66 9.44
C ALA A 141 45.05 4.28 9.61
N VAL A 142 44.35 4.06 10.72
CA VAL A 142 43.60 2.84 11.00
C VAL A 142 42.21 3.24 11.46
N GLN A 143 41.20 2.54 10.97
CA GLN A 143 39.84 2.69 11.44
C GLN A 143 39.76 2.10 12.85
N SER A 144 39.87 2.95 13.87
CA SER A 144 39.70 2.53 15.25
C SER A 144 38.27 2.03 15.40
N GLY A 145 38.11 0.71 15.54
CA GLY A 145 36.81 0.04 15.60
C GLY A 145 36.00 0.53 16.80
N ALA A 146 35.11 1.49 16.56
CA ALA A 146 33.81 1.72 17.19
C ALA A 146 33.28 3.07 16.67
N PRO A 147 31.99 3.18 16.29
CA PRO A 147 31.39 4.48 16.00
C PRO A 147 31.55 5.36 17.23
N ARG A 148 32.02 6.59 17.05
CA ARG A 148 32.07 7.60 18.11
C ARG A 148 30.61 7.96 18.42
N PRO A 149 30.02 7.56 19.57
CA PRO A 149 28.71 8.08 19.92
C PRO A 149 28.85 9.60 20.10
N SER A 150 27.98 10.35 19.41
CA SER A 150 27.83 11.78 19.60
C SER A 150 27.66 12.06 21.10
N ARG A 151 28.65 12.77 21.64
CA ARG A 151 28.82 13.04 23.07
C ARG A 151 27.81 14.09 23.51
N HIS A 152 26.58 13.68 23.86
CA HIS A 152 25.81 14.40 24.86
C HIS A 152 26.40 14.07 26.23
N THR A 153 27.05 15.06 26.85
CA THR A 153 27.55 14.98 28.23
C THR A 153 26.39 14.88 29.22
N ALA A 154 26.01 13.65 29.58
CA ALA A 154 25.39 13.36 30.85
C ALA A 154 26.43 12.63 31.72
N ILE A 155 26.85 13.28 32.80
CA ILE A 155 27.74 12.71 33.81
C ILE A 155 26.93 11.66 34.59
N VAL A 156 27.29 10.39 34.48
CA VAL A 156 26.76 9.31 35.34
C VAL A 156 27.97 8.52 35.88
N PRO A 157 28.04 8.25 37.21
CA PRO A 157 29.21 7.61 37.82
C PRO A 157 29.25 6.09 37.60
N THR A 158 30.47 5.61 37.44
CA THR A 158 30.93 4.25 37.18
C THR A 158 30.57 3.25 38.31
N PRO A 159 30.11 2.02 38.00
CA PRO A 159 30.21 0.90 38.92
C PRO A 159 31.44 0.03 38.63
N THR A 160 32.01 -0.45 39.73
CA THR A 160 33.28 -1.15 39.92
C THR A 160 33.34 -2.52 39.25
N LYS A 161 34.47 -2.81 38.58
CA LYS A 161 34.84 -4.11 38.02
C LYS A 161 34.97 -5.19 39.10
N GLN A 162 34.42 -6.38 38.84
CA GLN A 162 34.89 -7.65 39.41
C GLN A 162 35.46 -8.56 38.31
N PRO A 163 36.43 -9.43 38.62
CA PRO A 163 37.19 -10.19 37.63
C PRO A 163 36.48 -11.51 37.28
N ASN A 164 36.42 -11.80 35.98
CA ASN A 164 35.82 -13.02 35.43
C ASN A 164 36.85 -14.16 35.48
N VAL A 165 36.56 -15.23 36.23
CA VAL A 165 37.35 -16.47 36.25
C VAL A 165 36.77 -17.42 35.21
N ALA A 166 37.59 -17.78 34.22
CA ALA A 166 37.23 -18.75 33.19
C ALA A 166 37.22 -20.17 33.79
N VAL A 167 36.04 -20.80 33.84
CA VAL A 167 35.89 -22.23 34.14
C VAL A 167 35.66 -22.97 32.82
N THR A 168 36.65 -23.74 32.41
CA THR A 168 36.56 -24.73 31.33
C THR A 168 35.78 -25.96 31.81
N ALA A 169 34.59 -26.20 31.24
CA ALA A 169 33.85 -27.45 31.42
C ALA A 169 34.07 -28.39 30.21
N PRO A 170 34.16 -29.72 30.43
CA PRO A 170 34.49 -30.69 29.39
C PRO A 170 33.32 -30.98 28.44
N ARG A 171 33.70 -31.25 27.20
CA ARG A 171 32.87 -31.64 26.05
C ARG A 171 32.32 -33.05 26.28
N ASN A 172 31.00 -33.19 26.35
CA ASN A 172 30.31 -34.48 26.40
C ASN A 172 29.53 -34.73 25.11
N ASP A 173 29.68 -35.95 24.60
CA ASP A 173 29.19 -36.44 23.32
C ASP A 173 27.68 -36.66 23.26
N ASN A 174 27.11 -36.29 22.12
CA ASN A 174 25.99 -36.91 21.41
C ASN A 174 24.84 -37.54 22.22
N LYS A 175 23.89 -36.69 22.60
CA LYS A 175 22.47 -37.04 22.63
C LYS A 175 21.69 -35.83 22.14
N VAL A 176 21.13 -35.91 20.92
CA VAL A 176 20.21 -34.89 20.39
C VAL A 176 18.90 -35.03 21.16
N GLU A 177 18.88 -34.49 22.37
CA GLU A 177 17.65 -34.15 23.07
C GLU A 177 16.99 -33.08 22.21
N GLN A 178 15.85 -33.42 21.60
CA GLN A 178 15.01 -32.47 20.87
C GLN A 178 14.68 -31.33 21.83
N GLN A 179 15.42 -30.23 21.68
CA GLN A 179 15.16 -29.01 22.43
C GLN A 179 13.70 -28.64 22.14
N PRO A 180 12.85 -28.49 23.18
CA PRO A 180 11.45 -28.15 22.97
C PRO A 180 11.40 -26.92 22.06
N PRO A 181 10.50 -26.89 21.06
CA PRO A 181 10.43 -25.79 20.11
C PRO A 181 10.38 -24.49 20.91
N GLN A 182 11.42 -23.66 20.74
CA GLN A 182 11.42 -22.35 21.39
C GLN A 182 10.15 -21.63 20.93
N PRO A 183 9.39 -21.01 21.85
CA PRO A 183 8.20 -20.28 21.45
C PRO A 183 8.62 -19.25 20.40
N ALA A 184 7.97 -19.31 19.22
CA ALA A 184 8.26 -18.41 18.13
C ALA A 184 8.21 -16.97 18.67
N LEU A 185 9.27 -16.19 18.43
CA LEU A 185 9.34 -14.80 18.86
C LEU A 185 8.18 -14.03 18.22
N ASP A 186 7.27 -13.47 19.03
CA ASP A 186 6.20 -12.60 18.54
C ASP A 186 6.77 -11.21 18.24
N TYR A 187 7.32 -11.05 17.04
CA TYR A 187 7.91 -9.79 16.59
C TYR A 187 6.89 -8.65 16.57
N GLY A 188 5.61 -8.92 16.33
CA GLY A 188 4.57 -7.90 16.37
C GLY A 188 4.41 -7.32 17.78
N ARG A 189 4.43 -8.17 18.80
CA ARG A 189 4.43 -7.72 20.20
C ARG A 189 5.69 -6.93 20.55
N LEU A 190 6.86 -7.40 20.13
CA LEU A 190 8.12 -6.67 20.35
C LEU A 190 8.10 -5.29 19.69
N ALA A 191 7.48 -5.14 18.51
CA ALA A 191 7.30 -3.84 17.86
C ALA A 191 6.49 -2.88 18.74
N LEU A 192 5.37 -3.33 19.32
CA LEU A 192 4.57 -2.52 20.25
C LEU A 192 5.35 -2.16 21.52
N GLU A 193 6.12 -3.10 22.08
CA GLU A 193 6.98 -2.84 23.24
C GLU A 193 8.03 -1.77 22.95
N ARG A 194 8.60 -1.75 21.73
CA ARG A 194 9.53 -0.71 21.30
C ARG A 194 8.86 0.64 21.09
N VAL A 195 7.65 0.69 20.53
CA VAL A 195 6.88 1.95 20.45
C VAL A 195 6.61 2.49 21.86
N ALA A 196 6.20 1.64 22.80
CA ALA A 196 5.99 2.03 24.18
C ALA A 196 7.27 2.54 24.88
N ALA A 197 8.44 2.05 24.46
CA ALA A 197 9.75 2.52 24.92
C ALA A 197 10.24 3.81 24.22
N GLY A 198 9.51 4.32 23.23
CA GLY A 198 9.95 5.45 22.38
C GLY A 198 11.06 5.09 21.38
N ASP A 199 11.35 3.80 21.19
CA ASP A 199 12.35 3.29 20.24
C ASP A 199 11.70 3.04 18.87
N GLU A 200 11.43 4.12 18.13
CA GLU A 200 10.75 4.02 16.83
C GLU A 200 11.54 3.17 15.81
N ALA A 201 12.86 3.29 15.78
CA ALA A 201 13.71 2.53 14.87
C ALA A 201 13.65 1.04 15.18
N GLY A 202 13.72 0.66 16.47
CA GLY A 202 13.52 -0.72 16.91
C GLY A 202 12.13 -1.23 16.58
N ALA A 203 11.09 -0.41 16.80
CA ALA A 203 9.71 -0.77 16.48
C ALA A 203 9.50 -1.06 14.99
N ARG A 204 10.02 -0.22 14.09
CA ARG A 204 9.97 -0.46 12.63
C ARG A 204 10.68 -1.75 12.25
N ARG A 205 11.89 -1.99 12.76
CA ARG A 205 12.64 -3.22 12.50
C ARG A 205 11.86 -4.46 12.92
N TYR A 206 11.23 -4.45 14.09
CA TYR A 206 10.42 -5.58 14.54
C TYR A 206 9.10 -5.71 13.76
N ALA A 207 8.49 -4.60 13.34
CA ALA A 207 7.34 -4.65 12.44
C ALA A 207 7.72 -5.30 11.10
N ASP A 208 8.86 -4.95 10.51
CA ASP A 208 9.35 -5.56 9.27
C ASP A 208 9.60 -7.06 9.43
N LEU A 209 10.20 -7.48 10.55
CA LEU A 209 10.38 -8.91 10.87
C LEU A 209 9.06 -9.64 11.05
N ALA A 210 8.06 -8.99 11.67
CA ALA A 210 6.73 -9.54 11.79
C ALA A 210 6.07 -9.70 10.40
N PHE A 211 6.16 -8.70 9.53
CA PHE A 211 5.63 -8.75 8.17
C PHE A 211 6.31 -9.77 7.28
N ALA A 212 7.59 -10.07 7.53
CA ALA A 212 8.27 -11.17 6.84
C ALA A 212 7.62 -12.54 7.11
N SER A 213 6.91 -12.68 8.25
CA SER A 213 6.18 -13.91 8.60
C SER A 213 4.68 -13.84 8.31
N ASP A 214 4.05 -12.68 8.52
CA ASP A 214 2.63 -12.41 8.32
C ASP A 214 2.48 -10.92 8.01
N ASP A 215 2.26 -10.60 6.74
CA ASP A 215 2.08 -9.24 6.24
C ASP A 215 0.84 -8.54 6.82
N THR A 216 -0.05 -9.29 7.46
CA THR A 216 -1.25 -8.77 8.12
C THR A 216 -1.19 -8.79 9.64
N ASN A 217 0.00 -8.98 10.22
CA ASN A 217 0.18 -9.04 11.66
C ASN A 217 -0.40 -7.77 12.34
N PRO A 218 -1.45 -7.90 13.18
CA PRO A 218 -2.16 -6.75 13.72
C PRO A 218 -1.32 -5.94 14.71
N ASN A 219 -0.36 -6.56 15.40
CA ASN A 219 0.50 -5.87 16.35
C ASN A 219 1.56 -5.02 15.63
N ALA A 220 2.12 -5.53 14.54
CA ALA A 220 3.04 -4.77 13.69
C ALA A 220 2.35 -3.55 13.07
N HIS A 221 1.14 -3.72 12.51
CA HIS A 221 0.35 -2.59 12.02
C HIS A 221 -0.04 -1.61 13.13
N ALA A 222 -0.43 -2.08 14.31
CA ALA A 222 -0.73 -1.19 15.43
C ALA A 222 0.50 -0.37 15.87
N ALA A 223 1.69 -0.97 15.89
CA ALA A 223 2.95 -0.28 16.17
C ALA A 223 3.24 0.81 15.12
N LEU A 224 3.12 0.48 13.83
CA LEU A 224 3.32 1.48 12.76
C LEU A 224 2.27 2.59 12.80
N ALA A 225 1.01 2.28 13.12
CA ALA A 225 -0.04 3.29 13.29
C ALA A 225 0.27 4.26 14.44
N GLN A 226 0.83 3.76 15.56
CA GLN A 226 1.24 4.60 16.69
C GLN A 226 2.43 5.50 16.32
N ILE A 227 3.42 4.99 15.59
CA ILE A 227 4.53 5.79 15.06
C ILE A 227 3.99 6.86 14.11
N ALA A 228 3.15 6.49 13.14
CA ALA A 228 2.54 7.42 12.21
C ALA A 228 1.75 8.55 12.91
N ARG A 229 1.03 8.20 13.99
CA ARG A 229 0.33 9.18 14.83
C ARG A 229 1.29 10.17 15.48
N ALA A 230 2.43 9.71 16.00
CA ALA A 230 3.46 10.58 16.59
C ALA A 230 4.02 11.58 15.55
N HIS A 231 4.13 11.17 14.29
CA HIS A 231 4.57 12.00 13.16
C HIS A 231 3.46 12.80 12.47
N ASN A 232 2.23 12.76 12.98
CA ASN A 232 1.05 13.37 12.34
C ASN A 232 0.81 12.90 10.88
N THR A 233 1.26 11.70 10.49
CA THR A 233 1.01 11.11 9.17
C THR A 233 -0.35 10.39 9.15
N TRP A 234 -1.43 11.17 9.25
CA TRP A 234 -2.80 10.66 9.46
C TRP A 234 -3.30 9.68 8.38
N SER A 235 -2.79 9.75 7.15
CA SER A 235 -3.11 8.75 6.11
C SER A 235 -2.60 7.36 6.48
N GLU A 236 -1.35 7.25 6.97
CA GLU A 236 -0.74 6.00 7.39
C GLU A 236 -1.43 5.44 8.64
N VAL A 237 -1.82 6.31 9.59
CA VAL A 237 -2.63 5.92 10.77
C VAL A 237 -3.93 5.25 10.33
N ALA A 238 -4.64 5.86 9.38
CA ALA A 238 -5.89 5.32 8.87
C ALA A 238 -5.70 3.99 8.13
N GLU A 239 -4.66 3.86 7.31
CA GLU A 239 -4.36 2.62 6.59
C GLU A 239 -4.04 1.46 7.54
N HIS A 240 -3.13 1.67 8.49
CA HIS A 240 -2.73 0.62 9.41
C HIS A 240 -3.86 0.19 10.34
N TYR A 241 -4.60 1.12 10.97
CA TYR A 241 -5.73 0.74 11.82
C TYR A 241 -6.92 0.14 11.03
N ALA A 242 -7.07 0.47 9.75
CA ALA A 242 -8.03 -0.21 8.89
C ALA A 242 -7.69 -1.70 8.70
N ILE A 243 -6.42 -2.08 8.73
CA ILE A 243 -5.99 -3.49 8.71
C ILE A 243 -6.21 -4.12 10.09
N VAL A 244 -5.72 -3.49 11.17
CA VAL A 244 -5.86 -4.02 12.54
C VAL A 244 -7.31 -4.36 12.87
N ARG A 245 -8.26 -3.46 12.54
CA ARG A 245 -9.69 -3.66 12.84
C ARG A 245 -10.33 -4.86 12.13
N THR A 246 -9.72 -5.36 11.05
CA THR A 246 -10.22 -6.57 10.34
C THR A 246 -9.73 -7.86 10.97
N ARG A 247 -8.65 -7.78 11.78
CA ARG A 247 -8.02 -8.93 12.43
C ARG A 247 -8.39 -9.04 13.91
N ARG A 248 -8.57 -7.90 14.59
CA ARG A 248 -9.05 -7.83 15.98
C ARG A 248 -9.84 -6.56 16.25
N HIS A 249 -10.55 -6.53 17.37
CA HIS A 249 -11.13 -5.27 17.85
C HIS A 249 -10.02 -4.27 18.20
N LEU A 250 -10.21 -3.02 17.77
CA LEU A 250 -9.37 -1.90 18.18
C LEU A 250 -9.62 -1.61 19.67
N THR A 251 -8.58 -1.23 20.39
CA THR A 251 -8.74 -0.66 21.74
C THR A 251 -9.41 0.71 21.66
N ASP A 252 -9.84 1.26 22.81
CA ASP A 252 -10.43 2.60 22.84
C ASP A 252 -9.44 3.67 22.33
N ASP A 253 -8.15 3.58 22.67
CA ASP A 253 -7.16 4.54 22.17
C ASP A 253 -6.88 4.40 20.67
N GLU A 254 -6.82 3.17 20.16
CA GLU A 254 -6.69 2.90 18.73
C GLU A 254 -7.93 3.37 17.95
N THR A 255 -9.13 3.17 18.51
CA THR A 255 -10.40 3.64 17.90
C THR A 255 -10.45 5.15 17.86
N ALA A 256 -10.03 5.83 18.94
CA ALA A 256 -9.93 7.29 18.98
C ALA A 256 -8.95 7.81 17.91
N ALA A 257 -7.74 7.24 17.83
CA ALA A 257 -6.73 7.61 16.85
C ALA A 257 -7.20 7.37 15.41
N TYR A 258 -7.84 6.22 15.15
CA TYR A 258 -8.38 5.89 13.84
C TYR A 258 -9.49 6.86 13.41
N LEU A 259 -10.39 7.22 14.33
CA LEU A 259 -11.48 8.16 14.05
C LEU A 259 -10.92 9.56 13.75
N ILE A 260 -9.97 10.06 14.55
CA ILE A 260 -9.27 11.33 14.30
C ILE A 260 -8.58 11.30 12.93
N ALA A 261 -7.88 10.22 12.61
CA ALA A 261 -7.20 10.06 11.33
C ALA A 261 -8.16 10.17 10.15
N LEU A 262 -9.30 9.47 10.19
CA LEU A 262 -10.34 9.51 9.14
C LEU A 262 -10.90 10.92 8.93
N VAL A 263 -11.15 11.66 10.02
CA VAL A 263 -11.59 13.07 9.94
C VAL A 263 -10.50 13.94 9.30
N LYS A 264 -9.25 13.82 9.76
CA LYS A 264 -8.11 14.62 9.28
C LYS A 264 -7.82 14.44 7.79
N ILE A 265 -8.06 13.24 7.24
CA ILE A 265 -7.89 12.95 5.81
C ILE A 265 -9.16 13.14 4.97
N GLY A 266 -10.23 13.71 5.56
CA GLY A 266 -11.47 14.03 4.85
C GLY A 266 -12.37 12.81 4.53
N ARG A 267 -12.11 11.63 5.11
CA ARG A 267 -12.94 10.43 4.95
C ARG A 267 -14.14 10.46 5.91
N VAL A 268 -14.99 11.48 5.75
CA VAL A 268 -16.11 11.80 6.65
C VAL A 268 -17.11 10.64 6.77
N ALA A 269 -17.46 9.98 5.66
CA ALA A 269 -18.41 8.86 5.66
C ALA A 269 -17.89 7.68 6.49
N ASP A 270 -16.60 7.36 6.37
CA ASP A 270 -15.97 6.28 7.14
C ASP A 270 -15.86 6.65 8.61
N ALA A 271 -15.49 7.89 8.92
CA ALA A 271 -15.44 8.40 10.30
C ALA A 271 -16.81 8.27 10.98
N MET A 272 -17.90 8.59 10.28
CA MET A 272 -19.26 8.42 10.78
C MET A 272 -19.64 6.95 10.96
N GLY A 273 -19.15 6.06 10.11
CA GLY A 273 -19.30 4.61 10.29
C GLY A 273 -18.64 4.13 11.60
N VAL A 274 -17.38 4.52 11.83
CA VAL A 274 -16.64 4.18 13.06
C VAL A 274 -17.28 4.81 14.30
N ARG A 275 -17.74 6.06 14.22
CA ARG A 275 -18.44 6.77 15.30
C ARG A 275 -19.65 5.99 15.83
N ARG A 276 -20.42 5.32 14.96
CA ARG A 276 -21.61 4.55 15.35
C ARG A 276 -21.28 3.32 16.20
N THR A 277 -20.07 2.78 16.06
CA THR A 277 -19.63 1.59 16.79
C THR A 277 -18.64 1.92 17.92
N ALA A 278 -18.22 3.18 18.05
CA ALA A 278 -17.29 3.62 19.08
C ALA A 278 -17.96 3.64 20.46
N SER A 279 -17.19 3.30 21.50
CA SER A 279 -17.67 3.36 22.88
C SER A 279 -17.91 4.80 23.31
N ASN A 280 -18.77 5.00 24.32
CA ASN A 280 -18.97 6.32 24.92
C ASN A 280 -17.67 6.89 25.50
N ALA A 281 -16.76 6.04 26.00
CA ALA A 281 -15.45 6.45 26.47
C ALA A 281 -14.64 7.12 25.35
N VAL A 282 -14.63 6.56 24.14
CA VAL A 282 -13.98 7.16 22.96
C VAL A 282 -14.64 8.49 22.57
N LEU A 283 -15.97 8.52 22.46
CA LEU A 283 -16.72 9.69 22.00
C LEU A 283 -16.68 10.88 22.97
N THR A 284 -16.37 10.64 24.24
CA THR A 284 -16.26 11.69 25.27
C THR A 284 -14.87 12.28 25.39
N ARG A 285 -13.85 11.71 24.73
CA ARG A 285 -12.50 12.27 24.73
C ARG A 285 -12.48 13.63 24.03
N PRO A 286 -11.75 14.63 24.58
CA PRO A 286 -11.69 15.97 24.00
C PRO A 286 -11.16 15.98 22.56
N ASP A 287 -10.09 15.24 22.28
CA ASP A 287 -9.44 15.15 20.97
C ASP A 287 -10.39 14.60 19.87
N VAL A 288 -11.16 13.57 20.21
CA VAL A 288 -12.17 12.98 19.32
C VAL A 288 -13.34 13.94 19.09
N ARG A 289 -13.80 14.63 20.14
CA ARG A 289 -14.90 15.60 20.05
C ARG A 289 -14.50 16.77 19.14
N ASP A 290 -13.31 17.32 19.33
CA ASP A 290 -12.79 18.43 18.52
C ASP A 290 -12.67 18.02 17.05
N ALA A 291 -12.17 16.80 16.78
CA ALA A 291 -12.11 16.25 15.43
C ALA A 291 -13.51 16.10 14.82
N LEU A 292 -14.48 15.53 15.53
CA LEU A 292 -15.85 15.38 15.04
C LEU A 292 -16.57 16.71 14.83
N GLN A 293 -16.33 17.70 15.68
CA GLN A 293 -16.93 19.03 15.53
C GLN A 293 -16.43 19.74 14.26
N SER A 294 -15.20 19.43 13.80
CA SER A 294 -14.65 20.00 12.56
C SER A 294 -15.35 19.52 11.29
N ILE A 295 -16.06 18.40 11.33
CA ILE A 295 -16.84 17.85 10.19
C ILE A 295 -18.34 18.10 10.32
N GLU A 296 -18.82 18.61 11.46
CA GLU A 296 -20.21 19.01 11.58
C GLU A 296 -20.45 20.24 10.71
N PRO A 297 -21.44 20.20 9.79
CA PRO A 297 -21.73 21.33 8.93
C PRO A 297 -22.04 22.53 9.81
N LYS A 298 -21.20 23.57 9.69
CA LYS A 298 -21.44 24.84 10.38
C LYS A 298 -22.90 25.21 10.11
N PRO A 299 -23.72 25.44 11.15
CA PRO A 299 -25.12 25.80 10.97
C PRO A 299 -25.18 26.91 9.92
N ALA A 300 -25.95 26.67 8.85
CA ALA A 300 -26.13 27.69 7.82
C ALA A 300 -26.49 28.99 8.54
N PRO A 301 -25.89 30.14 8.16
CA PRO A 301 -26.22 31.41 8.77
C PRO A 301 -27.74 31.52 8.83
N GLN A 302 -28.30 31.57 10.04
CA GLN A 302 -29.74 31.74 10.18
C GLN A 302 -30.09 32.98 9.37
N PRO A 303 -31.05 32.90 8.41
CA PRO A 303 -31.45 34.08 7.67
C PRO A 303 -31.76 35.18 8.68
N PRO A 304 -31.28 36.42 8.45
CA PRO A 304 -31.45 37.51 9.41
C PRO A 304 -32.92 37.55 9.81
N ALA A 305 -33.17 37.43 11.12
CA ALA A 305 -34.52 37.36 11.67
C ALA A 305 -35.34 38.49 11.05
N SER A 306 -36.35 38.11 10.26
CA SER A 306 -37.30 39.06 9.70
C SER A 306 -37.80 39.92 10.85
N GLN A 307 -37.54 41.22 10.78
CA GLN A 307 -38.01 42.18 11.78
C GLN A 307 -39.51 41.92 12.02
N PRO A 308 -39.96 41.91 13.29
CA PRO A 308 -41.37 41.67 13.59
C PRO A 308 -42.22 42.71 12.85
N PRO A 309 -43.20 42.29 12.03
CA PRO A 309 -44.09 43.23 11.36
C PRO A 309 -44.85 44.05 12.40
N ALA A 310 -44.99 45.34 12.12
CA ALA A 310 -45.72 46.31 12.95
C ALA A 310 -47.13 45.80 13.32
N PRO A 311 -47.63 46.15 14.53
CA PRO A 311 -48.88 45.62 15.06
C PRO A 311 -50.06 45.98 14.16
N GLN A 312 -50.68 44.97 13.56
CA GLN A 312 -51.95 45.12 12.85
C GLN A 312 -53.13 45.22 13.84
N PRO A 313 -54.19 45.99 13.52
CA PRO A 313 -55.38 46.11 14.35
C PRO A 313 -56.11 44.78 14.53
N PRO A 314 -56.84 44.59 15.66
CA PRO A 314 -57.50 43.32 15.96
C PRO A 314 -58.66 43.07 14.99
N ALA A 315 -58.58 41.95 14.26
CA ALA A 315 -59.68 41.43 13.46
C ALA A 315 -60.70 40.66 14.33
N PRO A 316 -62.00 40.65 13.97
CA PRO A 316 -63.06 40.03 14.76
C PRO A 316 -62.90 38.51 14.86
N GLN A 317 -63.10 37.97 16.06
CA GLN A 317 -63.05 36.53 16.35
C GLN A 317 -64.17 35.77 15.62
N PRO A 318 -63.84 34.75 14.82
CA PRO A 318 -64.81 33.77 14.34
C PRO A 318 -65.05 32.68 15.41
N ILE A 319 -66.34 32.41 15.62
CA ILE A 319 -66.89 31.40 16.53
C ILE A 319 -66.38 30.00 16.16
N ALA A 320 -65.97 29.24 17.17
CA ALA A 320 -65.47 27.87 17.07
C ALA A 320 -66.55 26.86 16.60
N PRO A 321 -66.23 25.95 15.66
CA PRO A 321 -66.94 24.69 15.52
C PRO A 321 -66.31 23.59 16.38
N GLN A 322 -67.19 22.73 16.88
CA GLN A 322 -67.01 21.61 17.80
C GLN A 322 -65.99 20.53 17.38
N PRO A 323 -65.53 19.70 18.34
CA PRO A 323 -64.54 18.64 18.09
C PRO A 323 -65.16 17.45 17.34
N GLN A 324 -64.49 17.00 16.26
CA GLN A 324 -64.80 15.73 15.60
C GLN A 324 -64.13 14.54 16.32
N PRO A 325 -64.77 13.36 16.32
CA PRO A 325 -64.36 12.20 17.11
C PRO A 325 -63.12 11.47 16.56
N ILE A 326 -62.33 10.97 17.50
CA ILE A 326 -61.09 10.21 17.31
C ILE A 326 -61.41 8.86 16.65
N ALA A 327 -60.80 8.58 15.50
CA ALA A 327 -60.80 7.26 14.88
C ALA A 327 -59.75 6.34 15.55
N PRO A 328 -60.07 5.07 15.87
CA PRO A 328 -59.14 4.14 16.51
C PRO A 328 -58.08 3.65 15.53
N GLN A 329 -56.83 3.58 16.00
CA GLN A 329 -55.69 3.03 15.26
C GLN A 329 -55.80 1.50 15.12
N PRO A 330 -55.51 0.90 13.95
CA PRO A 330 -55.47 -0.55 13.79
C PRO A 330 -54.24 -1.16 14.46
N ILE A 331 -54.45 -2.16 15.31
CA ILE A 331 -53.41 -3.01 15.88
C ILE A 331 -52.97 -4.01 14.79
N ALA A 332 -51.69 -3.95 14.39
CA ALA A 332 -51.11 -4.95 13.50
C ALA A 332 -50.80 -6.25 14.28
N PRO A 333 -51.18 -7.44 13.78
CA PRO A 333 -50.87 -8.71 14.44
C PRO A 333 -49.41 -9.12 14.24
N GLN A 334 -48.80 -9.65 15.31
CA GLN A 334 -47.46 -10.23 15.31
C GLN A 334 -47.42 -11.51 14.45
N PRO A 335 -46.36 -11.74 13.65
CA PRO A 335 -46.21 -13.00 12.93
C PRO A 335 -45.72 -14.12 13.87
N ILE A 336 -46.48 -15.21 13.93
CA ILE A 336 -46.05 -16.49 14.51
C ILE A 336 -45.15 -17.20 13.48
N ALA A 337 -43.95 -17.61 13.89
CA ALA A 337 -43.03 -18.39 13.07
C ALA A 337 -43.53 -19.85 12.91
N PRO A 338 -43.64 -20.40 11.68
CA PRO A 338 -43.88 -21.83 11.49
C PRO A 338 -42.57 -22.63 11.56
N GLN A 339 -42.66 -23.80 12.20
CA GLN A 339 -41.59 -24.81 12.27
C GLN A 339 -41.30 -25.42 10.89
N PRO A 340 -40.05 -25.82 10.58
CA PRO A 340 -39.72 -26.47 9.32
C PRO A 340 -40.08 -27.95 9.34
N VAL A 341 -40.94 -28.37 8.41
CA VAL A 341 -41.15 -29.78 8.04
C VAL A 341 -40.38 -30.05 6.75
N ALA A 342 -39.53 -31.08 6.75
CA ALA A 342 -38.74 -31.48 5.59
C ALA A 342 -39.62 -32.09 4.47
N PRO A 343 -39.44 -31.69 3.18
CA PRO A 343 -40.14 -32.34 2.08
C PRO A 343 -39.35 -33.53 1.50
N GLN A 344 -40.07 -34.62 1.26
CA GLN A 344 -39.63 -35.79 0.49
C GLN A 344 -39.54 -35.47 -1.02
N PRO A 345 -38.70 -36.17 -1.80
CA PRO A 345 -38.59 -35.95 -3.24
C PRO A 345 -39.72 -36.64 -4.01
N VAL A 346 -40.48 -35.88 -4.81
CA VAL A 346 -41.42 -36.40 -5.81
C VAL A 346 -40.92 -36.02 -7.20
N ALA A 347 -40.92 -37.00 -8.11
CA ALA A 347 -40.46 -36.91 -9.49
C ALA A 347 -41.30 -35.92 -10.34
N PRO A 348 -40.72 -35.32 -11.41
CA PRO A 348 -41.42 -34.32 -12.22
C PRO A 348 -42.35 -34.94 -13.26
N SER A 349 -43.58 -34.44 -13.31
CA SER A 349 -44.51 -34.58 -14.44
C SER A 349 -44.29 -33.45 -15.47
N PRO A 350 -44.55 -33.68 -16.77
CA PRO A 350 -44.28 -32.71 -17.84
C PRO A 350 -45.36 -31.62 -17.92
N VAL A 351 -44.93 -30.35 -18.08
CA VAL A 351 -45.83 -29.19 -18.22
C VAL A 351 -45.99 -28.77 -19.70
N PRO A 352 -47.22 -28.45 -20.17
CA PRO A 352 -47.52 -28.02 -21.54
C PRO A 352 -47.06 -26.60 -21.92
N GLN A 353 -46.87 -26.40 -23.23
CA GLN A 353 -46.50 -25.12 -23.87
C GLN A 353 -47.54 -23.99 -23.66
N PRO A 354 -47.12 -22.73 -23.40
CA PRO A 354 -48.03 -21.59 -23.33
C PRO A 354 -48.49 -21.07 -24.70
N GLN A 355 -49.79 -20.81 -24.80
CA GLN A 355 -50.47 -20.19 -25.95
C GLN A 355 -50.20 -18.67 -26.03
N ARG A 356 -50.24 -18.12 -27.26
CA ARG A 356 -50.14 -16.69 -27.56
C ARG A 356 -51.36 -15.91 -27.05
N PRO A 357 -51.17 -14.75 -26.38
CA PRO A 357 -52.27 -13.83 -26.10
C PRO A 357 -52.60 -12.93 -27.30
N THR A 358 -53.90 -12.73 -27.51
CA THR A 358 -54.56 -11.79 -28.43
C THR A 358 -54.50 -10.33 -27.93
N PRO A 359 -54.65 -9.33 -28.82
CA PRO A 359 -54.57 -7.92 -28.46
C PRO A 359 -55.85 -7.40 -27.78
N SER A 360 -55.70 -6.76 -26.62
CA SER A 360 -56.78 -6.05 -25.93
C SER A 360 -56.75 -4.55 -26.25
N VAL A 361 -57.96 -4.00 -26.38
CA VAL A 361 -58.32 -2.65 -26.80
C VAL A 361 -57.97 -1.59 -25.74
N THR A 362 -57.48 -0.46 -26.22
CA THR A 362 -57.07 0.76 -25.52
C THR A 362 -58.23 1.52 -24.85
N PRO A 363 -58.14 1.88 -23.55
CA PRO A 363 -58.93 2.96 -22.96
C PRO A 363 -58.20 4.32 -23.03
N ALA A 364 -58.97 5.39 -23.22
CA ALA A 364 -58.50 6.77 -23.32
C ALA A 364 -57.82 7.29 -22.03
N PRO A 365 -56.81 8.18 -22.13
CA PRO A 365 -56.03 8.63 -20.99
C PRO A 365 -56.71 9.75 -20.19
N VAL A 366 -56.66 9.61 -18.86
CA VAL A 366 -56.95 10.66 -17.87
C VAL A 366 -55.71 11.55 -17.71
N PRO A 367 -55.82 12.89 -17.61
CA PRO A 367 -54.67 13.79 -17.48
C PRO A 367 -53.92 13.57 -16.15
N ALA A 368 -52.64 13.25 -16.25
CA ALA A 368 -51.75 13.08 -15.10
C ALA A 368 -51.21 14.44 -14.58
N PRO A 369 -50.92 14.56 -13.27
CA PRO A 369 -50.30 15.74 -12.69
C PRO A 369 -48.90 15.98 -13.26
N ILE A 370 -48.58 17.26 -13.49
CA ILE A 370 -47.31 17.75 -14.05
C ILE A 370 -46.17 17.40 -13.08
N VAL A 371 -45.43 16.33 -13.39
CA VAL A 371 -44.16 16.00 -12.75
C VAL A 371 -43.08 16.91 -13.36
N PRO A 372 -42.26 17.62 -12.57
CA PRO A 372 -41.18 18.43 -13.10
C PRO A 372 -40.25 17.59 -13.97
N ALA A 373 -39.95 18.10 -15.17
CA ALA A 373 -39.15 17.42 -16.17
C ALA A 373 -37.80 16.95 -15.58
N PRO A 374 -37.39 15.69 -15.80
CA PRO A 374 -36.09 15.22 -15.37
C PRO A 374 -35.00 16.08 -16.03
N VAL A 375 -34.17 16.70 -15.21
CA VAL A 375 -32.98 17.42 -15.66
C VAL A 375 -32.17 16.46 -16.54
N PRO A 376 -31.79 16.85 -17.78
CA PRO A 376 -30.99 16.01 -18.65
C PRO A 376 -29.72 15.61 -17.91
N GLN A 377 -29.57 14.32 -17.58
CA GLN A 377 -28.30 13.79 -17.13
C GLN A 377 -27.33 13.98 -18.28
N GLN A 378 -26.41 14.93 -18.11
CA GLN A 378 -25.32 15.16 -19.05
C GLN A 378 -24.60 13.84 -19.26
N THR A 379 -24.70 13.33 -20.48
CA THR A 379 -24.00 12.14 -20.93
C THR A 379 -22.56 12.58 -21.13
N GLU A 380 -21.75 12.60 -20.07
CA GLU A 380 -20.32 12.73 -20.25
C GLU A 380 -19.86 11.58 -21.17
N PRO A 381 -19.05 11.86 -22.19
CA PRO A 381 -18.55 10.83 -23.08
C PRO A 381 -17.71 9.86 -22.25
N THR A 382 -18.31 8.70 -21.92
CA THR A 382 -17.63 7.63 -21.22
C THR A 382 -16.51 7.11 -22.10
N GLU A 383 -15.26 7.49 -21.81
CA GLU A 383 -14.09 6.88 -22.44
C GLU A 383 -14.20 5.35 -22.33
N PRO A 384 -13.80 4.59 -23.37
CA PRO A 384 -13.78 3.14 -23.32
C PRO A 384 -13.00 2.66 -22.08
N VAL A 385 -13.55 1.70 -21.34
CA VAL A 385 -12.91 1.19 -20.10
C VAL A 385 -11.50 0.66 -20.37
N ALA A 386 -11.26 0.10 -21.55
CA ALA A 386 -9.94 -0.34 -21.98
C ALA A 386 -8.89 0.78 -21.97
N ASP A 387 -9.28 1.99 -22.39
CA ASP A 387 -8.38 3.15 -22.43
C ASP A 387 -8.06 3.65 -21.01
N GLN A 388 -9.05 3.60 -20.10
CA GLN A 388 -8.85 3.93 -18.69
C GLN A 388 -7.89 2.95 -18.00
N ILE A 389 -8.00 1.64 -18.29
CA ILE A 389 -7.07 0.62 -17.77
C ILE A 389 -5.66 0.88 -18.33
N ALA A 390 -5.54 1.15 -19.65
CA ALA A 390 -4.26 1.44 -20.29
C ALA A 390 -3.61 2.71 -19.71
N ALA A 391 -4.38 3.75 -19.44
CA ALA A 391 -3.89 4.97 -18.78
C ALA A 391 -3.35 4.67 -17.37
N ALA A 392 -4.03 3.83 -16.59
CA ALA A 392 -3.55 3.42 -15.27
C ALA A 392 -2.27 2.55 -15.36
N GLU A 393 -2.17 1.64 -16.33
CA GLU A 393 -0.94 0.88 -16.61
C GLU A 393 0.23 1.80 -17.01
N GLN A 394 -0.03 2.86 -17.79
CA GLN A 394 0.97 3.88 -18.11
C GLN A 394 1.40 4.67 -16.88
N MET A 395 0.47 5.05 -16.00
CA MET A 395 0.81 5.70 -14.72
C MET A 395 1.73 4.80 -13.88
N ALA A 396 1.43 3.50 -13.81
CA ALA A 396 2.27 2.55 -13.08
C ALA A 396 3.67 2.46 -13.70
N THR A 397 3.74 2.39 -15.02
CA THR A 397 5.00 2.35 -15.78
C THR A 397 5.82 3.64 -15.60
N ALA A 398 5.15 4.79 -15.47
CA ALA A 398 5.77 6.08 -15.19
C ALA A 398 6.18 6.26 -13.70
N GLY A 399 6.02 5.23 -12.87
CA GLY A 399 6.35 5.27 -11.44
C GLY A 399 5.26 5.90 -10.55
N ASN A 400 4.16 6.38 -11.11
CA ASN A 400 3.02 6.88 -10.36
C ASN A 400 2.12 5.71 -9.90
N ILE A 401 2.65 4.88 -9.00
CA ILE A 401 1.97 3.68 -8.50
C ILE A 401 0.71 4.03 -7.71
N VAL A 402 0.72 5.11 -6.92
CA VAL A 402 -0.43 5.53 -6.11
C VAL A 402 -1.59 5.98 -7.00
N GLY A 403 -1.30 6.79 -8.03
CA GLY A 403 -2.30 7.21 -9.02
C GLY A 403 -2.88 6.02 -9.79
N ALA A 404 -2.02 5.13 -10.28
CA ALA A 404 -2.44 3.91 -10.97
C ALA A 404 -3.38 3.04 -10.11
N ARG A 405 -3.01 2.77 -8.86
CA ARG A 405 -3.82 1.98 -7.92
C ARG A 405 -5.19 2.63 -7.64
N THR A 406 -5.20 3.95 -7.49
CA THR A 406 -6.44 4.72 -7.25
C THR A 406 -7.39 4.56 -8.43
N GLU A 407 -6.87 4.71 -9.64
CA GLU A 407 -7.65 4.61 -10.87
C GLU A 407 -8.15 3.18 -11.12
N LEU A 408 -7.30 2.17 -10.95
CA LEU A 408 -7.71 0.76 -11.08
C LEU A 408 -8.82 0.38 -10.08
N ARG A 409 -8.77 0.88 -8.84
CA ARG A 409 -9.86 0.67 -7.86
C ARG A 409 -11.15 1.35 -8.28
N ARG A 410 -11.08 2.56 -8.86
CA ARG A 410 -12.24 3.26 -9.40
C ARG A 410 -12.89 2.44 -10.53
N ILE A 411 -12.08 1.95 -11.47
CA ILE A 411 -12.55 1.09 -12.58
C ILE A 411 -13.17 -0.21 -12.04
N ALA A 412 -12.59 -0.79 -10.98
CA ALA A 412 -13.09 -2.02 -10.34
C ALA A 412 -14.49 -1.91 -9.73
N LEU A 413 -14.94 -0.68 -9.43
CA LEU A 413 -16.28 -0.37 -8.93
C LEU A 413 -17.31 -0.17 -10.05
N LEU A 414 -16.88 -0.06 -11.32
CA LEU A 414 -17.81 0.11 -12.43
C LEU A 414 -18.72 -1.12 -12.55
N PRO A 415 -20.05 -0.92 -12.65
CA PRO A 415 -20.96 -2.01 -12.94
C PRO A 415 -20.75 -2.50 -14.37
N ASN A 416 -21.09 -3.76 -14.64
CA ASN A 416 -21.19 -4.33 -15.98
C ASN A 416 -19.89 -4.36 -16.83
N LEU A 417 -18.72 -4.49 -16.20
CA LEU A 417 -17.47 -4.78 -16.93
C LEU A 417 -17.58 -6.06 -17.77
N GLN A 418 -17.19 -5.97 -19.05
CA GLN A 418 -17.07 -7.12 -19.94
C GLN A 418 -16.01 -8.10 -19.40
N ARG A 419 -16.09 -9.39 -19.80
CA ARG A 419 -15.14 -10.41 -19.33
C ARG A 419 -13.68 -10.03 -19.65
N SER A 420 -13.42 -9.56 -20.87
CA SER A 420 -12.10 -9.12 -21.32
C SER A 420 -11.56 -7.96 -20.48
N ASP A 421 -12.39 -6.93 -20.25
CA ASP A 421 -12.00 -5.75 -19.48
C ASP A 421 -11.73 -6.12 -18.02
N ARG A 422 -12.52 -7.05 -17.47
CA ARG A 422 -12.31 -7.56 -16.12
C ARG A 422 -11.00 -8.34 -15.98
N GLN A 423 -10.65 -9.13 -16.99
CA GLN A 423 -9.38 -9.86 -17.03
C GLN A 423 -8.17 -8.93 -17.17
N ALA A 424 -8.27 -7.90 -18.03
CA ALA A 424 -7.25 -6.86 -18.17
C ALA A 424 -7.08 -6.07 -16.87
N LEU A 425 -8.19 -5.65 -16.25
CA LEU A 425 -8.19 -4.97 -14.95
C LEU A 425 -7.56 -5.83 -13.85
N ALA A 426 -7.92 -7.12 -13.77
CA ALA A 426 -7.35 -8.03 -12.79
C ALA A 426 -5.83 -8.17 -12.97
N ARG A 427 -5.36 -8.30 -14.22
CA ARG A 427 -3.92 -8.28 -14.52
C ARG A 427 -3.23 -7.00 -14.04
N ALA A 428 -3.78 -5.83 -14.36
CA ALA A 428 -3.22 -4.54 -13.96
C ALA A 428 -3.19 -4.36 -12.42
N LEU A 429 -4.23 -4.81 -11.72
CA LEU A 429 -4.28 -4.84 -10.26
C LEU A 429 -3.18 -5.76 -9.68
N SER A 430 -2.97 -6.94 -10.26
CA SER A 430 -1.90 -7.86 -9.85
C SER A 430 -0.50 -7.24 -10.03
N GLN A 431 -0.25 -6.61 -11.18
CA GLN A 431 1.04 -5.96 -11.48
C GLN A 431 1.34 -4.76 -10.57
N THR A 432 0.31 -4.12 -10.02
CA THR A 432 0.44 -3.04 -9.04
C THR A 432 0.36 -3.55 -7.60
N ALA A 433 0.50 -4.86 -7.36
CA ALA A 433 0.46 -5.51 -6.05
C ALA A 433 -0.85 -5.27 -5.25
N LEU A 434 -1.99 -5.15 -5.94
CA LEU A 434 -3.34 -5.18 -5.37
C LEU A 434 -3.94 -6.59 -5.50
N TYR A 435 -3.30 -7.56 -4.84
CA TYR A 435 -3.57 -8.99 -5.05
C TYR A 435 -4.99 -9.40 -4.64
N ALA A 436 -5.52 -8.86 -3.54
CA ALA A 436 -6.86 -9.16 -3.06
C ALA A 436 -7.94 -8.67 -4.04
N GLU A 437 -7.82 -7.42 -4.50
CA GLU A 437 -8.74 -6.82 -5.48
C GLU A 437 -8.64 -7.53 -6.84
N SER A 438 -7.43 -7.83 -7.29
CA SER A 438 -7.17 -8.62 -8.50
C SER A 438 -7.88 -9.97 -8.44
N SER A 439 -7.68 -10.73 -7.36
CA SER A 439 -8.32 -12.03 -7.17
C SER A 439 -9.85 -11.94 -7.07
N ALA A 440 -10.39 -10.87 -6.49
CA ALA A 440 -11.82 -10.60 -6.50
C ALA A 440 -12.36 -10.38 -7.92
N GLN A 441 -11.58 -9.76 -8.83
CA GLN A 441 -11.98 -9.61 -10.23
C GLN A 441 -11.88 -10.93 -11.00
N TYR A 442 -10.80 -11.71 -10.81
CA TYR A 442 -10.69 -13.03 -11.43
C TYR A 442 -11.83 -13.95 -11.03
N ARG A 443 -12.22 -14.00 -9.73
CA ARG A 443 -13.38 -14.77 -9.23
C ARG A 443 -14.66 -14.54 -10.02
N LYS A 444 -14.92 -13.30 -10.46
CA LYS A 444 -16.11 -12.93 -11.25
C LYS A 444 -16.02 -13.40 -12.72
N THR A 445 -14.85 -13.85 -13.17
CA THR A 445 -14.64 -14.43 -14.50
C THR A 445 -14.54 -15.96 -14.50
N TYR A 446 -14.63 -16.62 -13.34
CA TYR A 446 -14.49 -18.08 -13.27
C TYR A 446 -15.61 -18.83 -14.02
N PRO A 447 -15.31 -20.03 -14.55
CA PRO A 447 -13.98 -20.64 -14.60
C PRO A 447 -13.08 -19.96 -15.65
N LEU A 448 -11.77 -19.93 -15.39
CA LEU A 448 -10.77 -19.58 -16.41
C LEU A 448 -10.67 -20.72 -17.42
N LYS A 449 -10.72 -20.38 -18.70
CA LYS A 449 -10.81 -21.30 -19.84
C LYS A 449 -9.43 -21.59 -20.43
N ALA A 450 -9.33 -22.62 -21.27
CA ALA A 450 -8.15 -22.80 -22.12
C ALA A 450 -7.97 -21.58 -23.03
N GLY A 451 -6.73 -21.13 -23.23
CA GLY A 451 -6.39 -19.84 -23.86
C GLY A 451 -6.32 -18.66 -22.89
N GLU A 452 -6.70 -18.83 -21.61
CA GLU A 452 -6.59 -17.80 -20.56
C GLU A 452 -5.46 -18.11 -19.57
N GLU A 453 -4.43 -18.86 -19.98
CA GLU A 453 -3.36 -19.33 -19.10
C GLU A 453 -2.52 -18.20 -18.51
N THR A 454 -2.35 -17.08 -19.24
CA THR A 454 -1.73 -15.87 -18.68
C THR A 454 -2.52 -15.34 -17.48
N HIS A 455 -3.84 -15.37 -17.53
CA HIS A 455 -4.69 -14.97 -16.41
C HIS A 455 -4.65 -15.98 -15.26
N MET A 456 -4.55 -17.27 -15.56
CA MET A 456 -4.33 -18.30 -14.54
C MET A 456 -3.00 -18.10 -13.81
N PHE A 457 -1.93 -17.70 -14.52
CA PHE A 457 -0.65 -17.35 -13.90
C PHE A 457 -0.79 -16.18 -12.93
N TYR A 458 -1.38 -15.06 -13.36
CA TYR A 458 -1.57 -13.91 -12.48
C TYR A 458 -2.47 -14.24 -11.28
N GLU A 459 -3.51 -15.05 -11.46
CA GLU A 459 -4.32 -15.49 -10.33
C GLU A 459 -3.55 -16.45 -9.41
N ALA A 460 -2.70 -17.34 -9.94
CA ALA A 460 -1.83 -18.17 -9.12
C ALA A 460 -0.87 -17.32 -8.26
N VAL A 461 -0.30 -16.26 -8.83
CA VAL A 461 0.51 -15.27 -8.10
C VAL A 461 -0.32 -14.59 -7.01
N ASN A 462 -1.51 -14.10 -7.32
CA ASN A 462 -2.36 -13.47 -6.29
C ASN A 462 -2.67 -14.43 -5.15
N ARG A 463 -3.00 -15.70 -5.46
CA ARG A 463 -3.30 -16.72 -4.45
C ARG A 463 -2.10 -17.02 -3.57
N PHE A 464 -0.92 -17.11 -4.16
CA PHE A 464 0.33 -17.29 -3.44
C PHE A 464 0.60 -16.12 -2.48
N GLU A 465 0.53 -14.88 -2.97
CA GLU A 465 0.77 -13.69 -2.16
C GLU A 465 -0.33 -13.50 -1.08
N LEU A 466 -1.51 -14.10 -1.24
CA LEU A 466 -2.59 -14.13 -0.25
C LEU A 466 -2.55 -15.37 0.68
N GLY A 467 -1.53 -16.22 0.57
CA GLY A 467 -1.35 -17.43 1.40
C GLY A 467 -2.20 -18.65 1.00
N ASP A 468 -2.95 -18.60 -0.10
CA ASP A 468 -3.73 -19.71 -0.64
C ASP A 468 -2.86 -20.59 -1.56
N TYR A 469 -1.85 -21.22 -0.97
CA TYR A 469 -0.82 -21.99 -1.68
C TYR A 469 -1.38 -23.20 -2.44
N SER A 470 -2.45 -23.82 -1.93
CA SER A 470 -3.11 -24.94 -2.58
C SER A 470 -3.70 -24.55 -3.94
N LEU A 471 -4.50 -23.48 -3.96
CA LEU A 471 -5.10 -23.00 -5.21
C LEU A 471 -4.05 -22.41 -6.15
N ALA A 472 -3.04 -21.73 -5.61
CA ALA A 472 -1.90 -21.24 -6.39
C ALA A 472 -1.21 -22.38 -7.16
N ARG A 473 -0.89 -23.50 -6.48
CA ARG A 473 -0.28 -24.69 -7.09
C ARG A 473 -1.16 -25.30 -8.18
N GLN A 474 -2.46 -25.39 -7.97
CA GLN A 474 -3.39 -25.92 -8.97
C GLN A 474 -3.41 -25.06 -10.24
N LEU A 475 -3.53 -23.73 -10.08
CA LEU A 475 -3.58 -22.79 -11.19
C LEU A 475 -2.28 -22.76 -11.98
N ILE A 476 -1.13 -22.66 -11.30
CA ILE A 476 0.17 -22.63 -11.98
C ILE A 476 0.45 -23.94 -12.72
N THR A 477 0.10 -25.10 -12.14
CA THR A 477 0.26 -26.40 -12.79
C THR A 477 -0.53 -26.49 -14.09
N ARG A 478 -1.77 -25.97 -14.09
CA ARG A 478 -2.62 -25.96 -15.28
C ARG A 478 -2.14 -24.97 -16.34
N ALA A 479 -1.59 -23.83 -15.93
CA ALA A 479 -1.19 -22.76 -16.84
C ALA A 479 0.17 -23.01 -17.51
N LEU A 480 1.12 -23.59 -16.79
CA LEU A 480 2.52 -23.74 -17.22
C LEU A 480 2.74 -24.37 -18.60
N PRO A 481 2.00 -25.43 -19.02
CA PRO A 481 2.24 -26.07 -20.32
C PRO A 481 2.03 -25.14 -21.52
N ALA A 482 1.20 -24.09 -21.39
CA ALA A 482 0.90 -23.15 -22.47
C ALA A 482 1.60 -21.78 -22.30
N LEU A 483 2.28 -21.55 -21.17
CA LEU A 483 2.95 -20.28 -20.92
C LEU A 483 4.38 -20.25 -21.46
N PRO A 484 4.86 -19.08 -21.93
CA PRO A 484 6.27 -18.91 -22.26
C PRO A 484 7.11 -19.04 -20.98
N GLN A 485 8.21 -19.80 -21.06
CA GLN A 485 9.12 -20.03 -19.93
C GLN A 485 10.04 -18.81 -19.69
N THR A 486 9.43 -17.68 -19.33
CA THR A 486 10.17 -16.45 -18.98
C THR A 486 10.78 -16.58 -17.58
N PRO A 487 11.90 -15.88 -17.28
CA PRO A 487 12.50 -15.92 -15.95
C PRO A 487 11.53 -15.57 -14.80
N ALA A 488 10.63 -14.61 -15.03
CA ALA A 488 9.63 -14.22 -14.03
C ALA A 488 8.62 -15.33 -13.74
N ILE A 489 8.13 -16.03 -14.77
CA ILE A 489 7.19 -17.16 -14.59
C ILE A 489 7.88 -18.32 -13.88
N LEU A 490 9.12 -18.62 -14.24
CA LEU A 490 9.92 -19.67 -13.60
C LEU A 490 10.17 -19.36 -12.11
N ALA A 491 10.56 -18.14 -11.79
CA ALA A 491 10.79 -17.71 -10.41
C ALA A 491 9.54 -17.86 -9.54
N TYR A 492 8.37 -17.44 -10.06
CA TYR A 492 7.11 -17.60 -9.33
C TYR A 492 6.66 -19.05 -9.23
N ARG A 493 6.83 -19.85 -10.28
CA ARG A 493 6.59 -21.30 -10.21
C ARG A 493 7.38 -21.92 -9.06
N ASP A 494 8.67 -21.67 -9.01
CA ASP A 494 9.55 -22.31 -8.03
C ASP A 494 9.17 -21.88 -6.59
N ARG A 495 8.85 -20.60 -6.39
CA ARG A 495 8.32 -20.09 -5.10
C ARG A 495 7.00 -20.76 -4.71
N ILE A 496 6.06 -20.89 -5.64
CA ILE A 496 4.74 -21.49 -5.40
C ILE A 496 4.87 -22.99 -5.06
N MET A 497 5.75 -23.71 -5.76
CA MET A 497 5.95 -25.15 -5.55
C MET A 497 6.74 -25.46 -4.27
N ALA A 498 7.55 -24.52 -3.78
CA ALA A 498 8.36 -24.71 -2.57
C ALA A 498 7.55 -24.64 -1.27
N GLN A 499 6.39 -23.96 -1.27
CA GLN A 499 5.52 -23.94 -0.09
C GLN A 499 4.83 -25.29 0.04
N GLN A 500 4.80 -25.89 1.24
CA GLN A 500 4.13 -27.17 1.53
C GLN A 500 2.75 -26.94 2.15
#